data_AF-A0AAV2YGF1-F1
#
_entry.id   AF-A0AAV2YGF1-F1
#
_cell.length_a   1.000
_cell.length_b   1.000
_cell.length_c   1.000
_cell.angle_alpha   90.00
_cell.angle_beta   90.00
_cell.angle_gamma   90.00
#
_symmetry.space_group_name_H-M   'P 1'
#
loop_
_entity.id
_entity.type
_entity.pdbx_description
1 polymer ?
#
loop_
_entity_poly.entity_id
_entity_poly.type
_entity_poly.pdbx_seq_one_letter_code
_entity_poly.pdbx_strand_id
1 'polypeptide(L)'
;MCLVIRQRLRASAALRPTWAGCTAGRKVVHRDRPSGHAQIMHDYFSRTPVYSDEVFQRRFRIPRGVISNLIKRCEASNLLAPKFDALGVVGNSREQKLTAALRTLAFGTASDATDEYCRFGASTAMCVMKKFCRAVIDGFSSQFLRPPSAPELIEICRLNSLRGFPGMYGSLDCTHWEWRACPKAYAGQFKGRYKKPSVVIEAVATYEYGTYFPEYQEPAMTSRFWNARHFFKMF
;
A
#
# COMPACT_ATOMS: atom_id res chain seq x y z
N MET A 1 -23.42 35.64 -19.52
CA MET A 1 -22.33 36.48 -18.97
C MET A 1 -21.12 35.57 -18.78
N CYS A 2 -20.15 35.69 -19.69
CA CYS A 2 -18.99 34.81 -19.78
C CYS A 2 -18.02 35.02 -18.61
N LEU A 3 -17.61 33.95 -17.94
CA LEU A 3 -16.44 33.93 -17.07
C LEU A 3 -15.36 33.07 -17.73
N VAL A 4 -14.38 33.78 -18.29
CA VAL A 4 -13.17 33.24 -18.91
C VAL A 4 -12.27 32.68 -17.83
N ILE A 5 -12.05 31.37 -17.84
CA ILE A 5 -11.02 30.72 -17.03
C ILE A 5 -9.68 31.04 -17.68
N ARG A 6 -8.92 31.98 -17.11
CA ARG A 6 -7.50 32.15 -17.42
C ARG A 6 -6.76 30.89 -16.96
N GLN A 7 -6.47 29.98 -17.89
CA GLN A 7 -5.41 28.99 -17.69
C GLN A 7 -4.12 29.76 -17.36
N ARG A 8 -3.66 29.66 -16.12
CA ARG A 8 -2.23 29.85 -15.85
C ARG A 8 -1.53 28.71 -16.58
N LEU A 9 -1.04 29.00 -17.78
CA LEU A 9 0.01 28.22 -18.41
C LEU A 9 1.06 27.98 -17.32
N ARG A 10 1.19 26.72 -16.88
CA ARG A 10 2.35 26.31 -16.11
C ARG A 10 3.53 26.67 -17.00
N ALA A 11 4.33 27.64 -16.57
CA ALA A 11 5.66 27.85 -17.13
C ALA A 11 6.28 26.46 -17.28
N SER A 12 6.68 26.12 -18.51
CA SER A 12 7.23 24.83 -18.88
C SER A 12 8.12 24.34 -17.76
N ALA A 13 7.63 23.38 -16.97
CA ALA A 13 8.46 22.68 -16.03
C ALA A 13 9.41 21.91 -16.93
N ALA A 14 10.62 22.45 -17.09
CA ALA A 14 11.70 21.81 -17.81
C ALA A 14 11.62 20.32 -17.48
N LEU A 15 11.38 19.50 -18.51
CA LEU A 15 11.24 18.06 -18.41
C LEU A 15 12.39 17.59 -17.52
N ARG A 16 12.09 17.25 -16.26
CA ARG A 16 13.09 16.67 -15.39
C ARG A 16 13.54 15.41 -16.11
N PRO A 17 14.84 15.24 -16.40
CA PRO A 17 15.30 14.06 -17.09
C PRO A 17 14.78 12.83 -16.34
N THR A 18 14.14 11.93 -17.08
CA THR A 18 13.56 10.67 -16.57
C THR A 18 14.62 9.71 -16.02
N TRP A 19 15.89 10.11 -16.12
CA TRP A 19 17.07 9.38 -15.70
C TRP A 19 17.86 10.26 -14.71
N ALA A 20 17.71 9.99 -13.42
CA ALA A 20 18.79 10.34 -12.51
C ALA A 20 19.95 9.40 -12.85
N GLY A 21 21.00 9.94 -13.47
CA GLY A 21 22.23 9.19 -13.73
C GLY A 21 22.83 8.61 -12.44
N CYS A 22 23.83 7.76 -12.59
CA CYS A 22 24.62 7.29 -11.45
C CYS A 22 25.12 8.50 -10.65
N THR A 23 24.72 8.59 -9.38
CA THR A 23 25.29 9.57 -8.45
C THR A 23 26.78 9.25 -8.34
N ALA A 24 27.65 10.21 -8.66
CA ALA A 24 29.10 10.02 -8.57
C ALA A 24 29.45 9.52 -7.15
N GLY A 25 30.20 8.41 -7.06
CA GLY A 25 30.55 7.76 -5.79
C GLY A 25 29.60 6.64 -5.33
N ARG A 26 28.51 6.34 -6.05
CA ARG A 26 27.63 5.21 -5.71
C ARG A 26 28.34 3.86 -5.95
N LYS A 27 28.71 3.17 -4.87
CA LYS A 27 29.22 1.79 -4.92
C LYS A 27 28.05 0.80 -5.04
N VAL A 28 28.12 -0.08 -6.04
CA VAL A 28 27.18 -1.19 -6.18
C VAL A 28 27.57 -2.29 -5.21
N VAL A 29 26.66 -2.65 -4.30
CA VAL A 29 26.84 -3.79 -3.41
C VAL A 29 26.18 -5.01 -4.05
N HIS A 30 26.97 -6.06 -4.26
CA HIS A 30 26.49 -7.37 -4.73
C HIS A 30 25.85 -8.12 -3.56
N ARG A 31 24.52 -8.26 -3.60
CA ARG A 31 23.71 -8.75 -2.47
C ARG A 31 23.29 -10.22 -2.57
N ASP A 32 23.88 -10.97 -3.48
CA ASP A 32 23.54 -12.37 -3.74
C ASP A 32 22.00 -12.63 -3.75
N ARG A 33 21.33 -11.96 -4.70
CA ARG A 33 19.86 -12.00 -4.84
C ARG A 33 19.32 -13.42 -4.99
N PRO A 34 19.97 -14.36 -5.73
CA PRO A 34 19.52 -15.75 -5.86
C PRO A 34 19.44 -16.47 -4.52
N SER A 35 20.44 -16.36 -3.66
CA SER A 35 20.42 -17.00 -2.34
C SER A 35 19.31 -16.44 -1.45
N GLY A 36 19.10 -15.13 -1.47
CA GLY A 36 17.96 -14.50 -0.77
C GLY A 36 16.61 -15.00 -1.27
N HIS A 37 16.48 -15.27 -2.57
CA HIS A 37 15.25 -15.84 -3.13
C HIS A 37 15.05 -17.28 -2.65
N ALA A 38 16.08 -18.13 -2.76
CA ALA A 38 16.02 -19.51 -2.30
C ALA A 38 15.63 -19.62 -0.82
N GLN A 39 16.20 -18.77 0.04
CA GLN A 39 15.87 -18.71 1.46
C GLN A 39 14.40 -18.31 1.68
N ILE A 40 13.90 -17.27 1.01
CA ILE A 40 12.51 -16.84 1.15
C ILE A 40 11.52 -17.91 0.68
N MET A 41 11.84 -18.60 -0.42
CA MET A 41 11.03 -19.71 -0.91
C MET A 41 11.00 -20.84 0.12
N HIS A 42 12.16 -21.27 0.60
CA HIS A 42 12.28 -22.32 1.60
C HIS A 42 11.53 -22.00 2.90
N ASP A 43 11.63 -20.76 3.37
CA ASP A 43 11.04 -20.35 4.64
C ASP A 43 9.51 -20.23 4.59
N TYR A 44 8.94 -19.85 3.44
CA TYR A 44 7.52 -19.43 3.40
C TYR A 44 6.68 -19.96 2.24
N PHE A 45 7.25 -20.17 1.06
CA PHE A 45 6.48 -20.38 -0.18
C PHE A 45 6.72 -21.75 -0.82
N SER A 46 7.58 -22.58 -0.22
CA SER A 46 7.80 -23.97 -0.64
C SER A 46 6.60 -24.84 -0.28
N ARG A 47 6.56 -26.06 -0.82
CA ARG A 47 5.52 -27.06 -0.48
C ARG A 47 5.57 -27.48 1.00
N THR A 48 6.75 -27.42 1.60
CA THR A 48 7.02 -27.76 3.00
C THR A 48 7.86 -26.64 3.62
N PRO A 49 7.23 -25.50 3.96
CA PRO A 49 7.95 -24.33 4.45
C PRO A 49 8.45 -24.54 5.87
N VAL A 50 9.58 -23.92 6.22
CA VAL A 50 10.15 -23.97 7.58
C VAL A 50 9.16 -23.45 8.61
N TYR A 51 8.45 -22.37 8.28
CA TYR A 51 7.51 -21.75 9.19
C TYR A 51 6.08 -22.23 8.92
N SER A 52 5.40 -22.63 10.00
CA SER A 52 3.98 -22.96 9.97
C SER A 52 3.10 -21.76 9.59
N ASP A 53 1.83 -22.00 9.29
CA ASP A 53 0.88 -20.96 8.92
C ASP A 53 0.67 -19.95 10.07
N GLU A 54 0.70 -20.38 11.33
CA GLU A 54 0.55 -19.48 12.49
C GLU A 54 1.76 -18.53 12.60
N VAL A 55 2.97 -19.06 12.42
CA VAL A 55 4.20 -18.24 12.44
C VAL A 55 4.23 -17.30 11.24
N PHE A 56 3.81 -17.77 10.07
CA PHE A 56 3.68 -16.97 8.87
C PHE A 56 2.71 -15.79 9.09
N GLN A 57 1.50 -16.07 9.59
CA GLN A 57 0.50 -15.03 9.87
C GLN A 57 1.00 -14.05 10.93
N ARG A 58 1.74 -14.51 11.96
CA ARG A 58 2.36 -13.59 12.93
C ARG A 58 3.39 -12.67 12.27
N ARG A 59 4.19 -13.17 11.32
CA ARG A 59 5.27 -12.43 10.63
C ARG A 59 4.78 -11.51 9.52
N PHE A 60 3.66 -11.83 8.89
CA PHE A 60 3.11 -11.02 7.79
C PHE A 60 1.79 -10.34 8.13
N ARG A 61 1.20 -10.62 9.30
CA ARG A 61 -0.11 -10.13 9.76
C ARG A 61 -1.28 -10.49 8.83
N ILE A 62 -1.08 -11.42 7.90
CA ILE A 62 -2.08 -11.93 6.94
C ILE A 62 -1.93 -13.46 6.86
N PRO A 63 -3.04 -14.21 6.78
CA PRO A 63 -3.01 -15.64 6.46
C PRO A 63 -2.30 -15.94 5.13
N ARG A 64 -1.61 -17.08 5.05
CA ARG A 64 -0.86 -17.49 3.85
C ARG A 64 -1.73 -17.58 2.59
N GLY A 65 -2.95 -18.12 2.71
CA GLY A 65 -3.89 -18.26 1.60
C GLY A 65 -4.25 -16.92 0.93
N VAL A 66 -4.41 -15.86 1.71
CA VAL A 66 -4.68 -14.52 1.18
C VAL A 66 -3.46 -14.00 0.41
N ILE A 67 -2.25 -14.18 0.96
CA ILE A 67 -1.02 -13.75 0.30
C ILE A 67 -0.82 -14.50 -1.02
N SER A 68 -1.12 -15.80 -1.07
CA SER A 68 -1.07 -16.56 -2.33
C SER A 68 -2.06 -16.02 -3.37
N ASN A 69 -3.29 -15.65 -2.98
CA ASN A 69 -4.25 -15.00 -3.88
C ASN A 69 -3.76 -13.62 -4.33
N LEU A 70 -3.17 -12.85 -3.42
CA LEU A 70 -2.58 -11.55 -3.70
C LEU A 70 -1.42 -11.63 -4.70
N ILE A 71 -0.55 -12.63 -4.57
CA ILE A 71 0.53 -12.89 -5.53
C ILE A 71 -0.05 -13.13 -6.92
N LYS A 72 -1.01 -14.05 -7.06
CA LYS A 72 -1.68 -14.36 -8.34
C LYS A 72 -2.30 -13.11 -8.98
N ARG A 73 -2.96 -12.26 -8.18
CA ARG A 73 -3.54 -11.00 -8.68
C ARG A 73 -2.47 -9.97 -9.06
N CYS A 74 -1.37 -9.90 -8.30
CA CYS A 74 -0.25 -9.02 -8.59
C CYS A 74 0.53 -9.45 -9.85
N GLU A 75 0.59 -10.74 -10.17
CA GLU A 75 1.22 -11.26 -11.38
C GLU A 75 0.63 -10.63 -12.65
N ALA A 76 -0.69 -10.37 -12.67
CA ALA A 76 -1.36 -9.70 -13.78
C ALA A 76 -0.91 -8.24 -13.98
N SER A 77 -0.51 -7.54 -12.92
CA SER A 77 -0.17 -6.10 -12.97
C SER A 77 1.25 -5.80 -13.48
N ASN A 78 2.13 -6.82 -13.59
CA ASN A 78 3.57 -6.69 -13.89
C ASN A 78 4.37 -5.70 -13.00
N LEU A 79 3.74 -5.02 -12.04
CA LEU A 79 4.37 -3.98 -11.20
C LEU A 79 5.51 -4.52 -10.34
N LEU A 80 5.41 -5.78 -9.91
CA LEU A 80 6.40 -6.48 -9.09
C LEU A 80 7.28 -7.46 -9.88
N ALA A 81 7.12 -7.55 -11.20
CA ALA A 81 7.92 -8.45 -12.03
C ALA A 81 9.43 -8.17 -11.87
N PRO A 82 10.29 -9.21 -11.91
CA PRO A 82 11.73 -9.05 -12.01
C PRO A 82 12.06 -8.19 -13.24
N LYS A 83 13.07 -7.34 -13.11
CA LYS A 83 13.56 -6.50 -14.21
C LYS A 83 15.01 -6.85 -14.48
N PHE A 84 15.40 -6.82 -15.74
CA PHE A 84 16.79 -6.91 -16.14
C PHE A 84 17.45 -5.54 -16.00
N ASP A 85 18.69 -5.52 -15.54
CA ASP A 85 19.52 -4.32 -15.67
C ASP A 85 20.14 -4.23 -17.06
N ALA A 86 20.90 -3.15 -17.33
CA ALA A 86 21.53 -2.92 -18.62
C ALA A 86 22.58 -3.99 -18.99
N LEU A 87 23.03 -4.80 -18.02
CA LEU A 87 23.96 -5.91 -18.23
C LEU A 87 23.23 -7.26 -18.37
N GLY A 88 21.89 -7.25 -18.42
CA GLY A 88 21.09 -8.47 -18.52
C GLY A 88 20.99 -9.26 -17.22
N VAL A 89 21.39 -8.69 -16.07
CA VAL A 89 21.28 -9.37 -14.78
C VAL A 89 19.85 -9.23 -14.26
N VAL A 90 19.26 -10.35 -13.85
CA VAL A 90 17.92 -10.39 -13.27
C VAL A 90 17.93 -9.68 -11.90
N GLY A 91 17.01 -8.73 -11.73
CA GLY A 91 16.70 -8.11 -10.45
C GLY A 91 15.93 -9.05 -9.52
N ASN A 92 15.59 -8.54 -8.32
CA ASN A 92 14.93 -9.35 -7.29
C ASN A 92 13.59 -9.95 -7.74
N SER A 93 13.30 -11.15 -7.21
CA SER A 93 12.10 -11.93 -7.50
C SER A 93 10.82 -11.25 -7.01
N ARG A 94 9.65 -11.76 -7.42
CA ARG A 94 8.35 -11.24 -6.96
C ARG A 94 8.16 -11.47 -5.47
N GLU A 95 8.54 -12.65 -4.99
CA GLU A 95 8.43 -13.10 -3.60
C GLU A 95 9.34 -12.29 -2.68
N GLN A 96 10.55 -11.96 -3.14
CA GLN A 96 11.46 -11.06 -2.42
C GLN A 96 10.83 -9.67 -2.24
N LYS A 97 10.27 -9.12 -3.32
CA LYS A 97 9.62 -7.80 -3.31
C LYS A 97 8.38 -7.79 -2.43
N LEU A 98 7.53 -8.80 -2.56
CA LEU A 98 6.33 -8.98 -1.77
C LEU A 98 6.65 -9.10 -0.29
N THR A 99 7.65 -9.94 0.06
CA THR A 99 8.10 -10.14 1.44
C THR A 99 8.55 -8.83 2.06
N ALA A 100 9.34 -8.01 1.36
CA ALA A 100 9.77 -6.73 1.90
C ALA A 100 8.60 -5.75 2.07
N ALA A 101 7.70 -5.67 1.07
CA ALA A 101 6.53 -4.80 1.14
C ALA A 101 5.63 -5.18 2.32
N LEU A 102 5.31 -6.46 2.47
CA LEU A 102 4.48 -6.98 3.55
C LEU A 102 5.13 -6.78 4.91
N ARG A 103 6.44 -7.01 5.07
CA ARG A 103 7.13 -6.79 6.37
C ARG A 103 7.19 -5.30 6.72
N THR A 104 7.44 -4.45 5.73
CA THR A 104 7.39 -2.99 5.90
C THR A 104 6.00 -2.54 6.33
N LEU A 105 4.95 -3.09 5.72
CA LEU A 105 3.58 -2.79 6.10
C LEU A 105 3.21 -3.42 7.46
N ALA A 106 3.62 -4.64 7.78
CA ALA A 106 3.22 -5.31 9.01
C ALA A 106 3.75 -4.61 10.27
N PHE A 107 4.97 -4.07 10.21
CA PHE A 107 5.68 -3.59 11.38
C PHE A 107 6.22 -2.16 11.24
N GLY A 108 6.08 -1.52 10.09
CA GLY A 108 6.68 -0.21 9.85
C GLY A 108 8.21 -0.26 9.84
N THR A 109 8.81 -1.38 9.45
CA THR A 109 10.27 -1.55 9.44
C THR A 109 10.93 -0.50 8.56
N ALA A 110 12.10 -0.02 8.98
CA ALA A 110 12.93 0.84 8.15
C ALA A 110 13.29 0.13 6.83
N SER A 111 13.34 0.88 5.74
CA SER A 111 13.49 0.30 4.39
C SER A 111 14.83 -0.38 4.16
N ASP A 112 15.88 0.08 4.86
CA ASP A 112 17.22 -0.50 4.89
C ASP A 112 17.26 -1.85 5.60
N ALA A 113 16.46 -2.05 6.66
CA ALA A 113 16.38 -3.33 7.38
C ALA A 113 15.89 -4.49 6.50
N THR A 114 15.20 -4.21 5.39
CA THR A 114 14.79 -5.26 4.43
C THR A 114 15.93 -5.79 3.57
N ASP A 115 17.09 -5.11 3.54
CA ASP A 115 18.23 -5.46 2.70
C ASP A 115 18.86 -6.80 3.13
N GLU A 116 19.01 -7.03 4.43
CA GLU A 116 19.66 -8.23 4.98
C GLU A 116 18.97 -9.53 4.52
N TYR A 117 17.64 -9.52 4.49
CA TYR A 117 16.85 -10.71 4.17
C TYR A 117 16.34 -10.72 2.72
N CYS A 118 15.81 -9.60 2.22
CA CYS A 118 15.22 -9.53 0.87
C CYS A 118 16.25 -9.19 -0.22
N ARG A 119 17.47 -8.81 0.16
CA ARG A 119 18.63 -8.58 -0.72
C ARG A 119 18.42 -7.46 -1.74
N PHE A 120 17.86 -6.33 -1.31
CA PHE A 120 17.85 -5.09 -2.09
C PHE A 120 17.85 -3.83 -1.21
N GLY A 121 18.48 -2.77 -1.75
CA GLY A 121 18.68 -1.52 -1.02
C GLY A 121 17.38 -0.74 -0.72
N ALA A 122 17.47 0.13 0.28
CA ALA A 122 16.38 0.93 0.83
C ALA A 122 15.53 1.66 -0.23
N SER A 123 16.16 2.31 -1.23
CA SER A 123 15.44 3.02 -2.29
C SER A 123 14.54 2.08 -3.11
N THR A 124 15.02 0.86 -3.35
CA THR A 124 14.27 -0.17 -4.07
C THR A 124 13.15 -0.71 -3.18
N ALA A 125 13.40 -0.92 -1.89
CA ALA A 125 12.36 -1.36 -0.94
C ALA A 125 11.21 -0.36 -0.83
N MET A 126 11.50 0.93 -0.74
CA MET A 126 10.48 1.97 -0.80
C MET A 126 9.71 1.92 -2.12
N CYS A 127 10.40 1.84 -3.26
CA CYS A 127 9.74 1.75 -4.57
C CYS A 127 8.82 0.52 -4.67
N VAL A 128 9.28 -0.62 -4.17
CA VAL A 128 8.54 -1.88 -4.14
C VAL A 128 7.29 -1.77 -3.27
N MET A 129 7.40 -1.21 -2.06
CA MET A 129 6.25 -0.98 -1.18
C MET A 129 5.19 -0.10 -1.86
N LYS A 130 5.61 0.99 -2.52
CA LYS A 130 4.69 1.87 -3.27
C LYS A 130 3.98 1.14 -4.41
N LYS A 131 4.72 0.34 -5.18
CA LYS A 131 4.18 -0.46 -6.29
C LYS A 131 3.24 -1.55 -5.81
N PHE A 132 3.56 -2.19 -4.68
CA PHE A 132 2.72 -3.18 -4.03
C PHE A 132 1.39 -2.55 -3.58
N CYS A 133 1.42 -1.41 -2.88
CA CYS A 133 0.20 -0.70 -2.50
C CYS A 133 -0.65 -0.34 -3.72
N ARG A 134 -0.02 0.10 -4.82
CA ARG A 134 -0.74 0.37 -6.07
C ARG A 134 -1.35 -0.89 -6.67
N ALA A 135 -0.61 -2.00 -6.74
CA ALA A 135 -1.13 -3.27 -7.24
C ALA A 135 -2.32 -3.77 -6.42
N VAL A 136 -2.30 -3.58 -5.09
CA VAL A 136 -3.42 -3.94 -4.22
C VAL A 136 -4.62 -3.03 -4.49
N ILE A 137 -4.43 -1.71 -4.57
CA ILE A 137 -5.52 -0.79 -4.91
C ILE A 137 -6.12 -1.15 -6.27
N ASP A 138 -5.30 -1.34 -7.28
CA ASP A 138 -5.77 -1.65 -8.63
C ASP A 138 -6.51 -3.01 -8.66
N GLY A 139 -6.04 -4.00 -7.89
CA GLY A 139 -6.63 -5.34 -7.85
C GLY A 139 -7.85 -5.52 -6.93
N PHE A 140 -8.04 -4.64 -5.94
CA PHE A 140 -9.06 -4.80 -4.88
C PHE A 140 -9.98 -3.59 -4.71
N SER A 141 -9.68 -2.44 -5.33
CA SER A 141 -10.47 -1.22 -5.13
C SER A 141 -11.93 -1.37 -5.52
N SER A 142 -12.22 -2.06 -6.62
CA SER A 142 -13.59 -2.31 -7.08
C SER A 142 -14.39 -3.20 -6.13
N GLN A 143 -13.73 -4.04 -5.35
CA GLN A 143 -14.39 -4.95 -4.43
C GLN A 143 -14.51 -4.37 -3.02
N PHE A 144 -13.45 -3.73 -2.51
CA PHE A 144 -13.34 -3.35 -1.10
C PHE A 144 -13.20 -1.84 -0.85
N LEU A 145 -12.81 -1.05 -1.85
CA LEU A 145 -12.66 0.41 -1.74
C LEU A 145 -13.81 1.13 -2.46
N ARG A 146 -15.01 0.57 -2.39
CA ARG A 146 -16.23 1.17 -2.93
C ARG A 146 -17.26 1.36 -1.83
N PRO A 147 -18.21 2.28 -2.01
CA PRO A 147 -19.40 2.31 -1.18
C PRO A 147 -20.14 0.95 -1.22
N PRO A 148 -20.66 0.48 -0.08
CA PRO A 148 -21.54 -0.68 -0.06
C PRO A 148 -22.82 -0.38 -0.86
N SER A 149 -23.31 -1.38 -1.58
CA SER A 149 -24.58 -1.31 -2.29
C SER A 149 -25.75 -1.37 -1.31
N ALA A 150 -26.94 -0.94 -1.73
CA ALA A 150 -28.13 -0.98 -0.87
C ALA A 150 -28.45 -2.39 -0.32
N PRO A 151 -28.37 -3.48 -1.12
CA PRO A 151 -28.54 -4.84 -0.60
C PRO A 151 -27.49 -5.23 0.44
N GLU A 152 -26.22 -4.85 0.24
CA GLU A 152 -25.15 -5.11 1.20
C GLU A 152 -25.38 -4.35 2.51
N LEU A 153 -25.83 -3.10 2.45
CA LEU A 153 -26.18 -2.31 3.63
C LEU A 153 -27.33 -2.95 4.43
N ILE A 154 -28.35 -3.46 3.76
CA ILE A 154 -29.46 -4.18 4.40
C ILE A 154 -28.94 -5.43 5.11
N GLU A 155 -28.08 -6.20 4.44
CA GLU A 155 -27.53 -7.43 5.01
C GLU A 155 -26.60 -7.14 6.20
N ILE A 156 -25.75 -6.13 6.09
CA ILE A 156 -24.91 -5.67 7.21
C ILE A 156 -25.77 -5.27 8.40
N CYS A 157 -26.82 -4.49 8.19
CA CYS A 157 -27.76 -4.10 9.25
C CYS A 157 -28.46 -5.32 9.86
N ARG A 158 -28.88 -6.29 9.05
CA ARG A 158 -29.51 -7.53 9.50
C ARG A 158 -28.56 -8.33 10.39
N LEU A 159 -27.33 -8.56 9.94
CA LEU A 159 -26.30 -9.27 10.68
C LEU A 159 -25.92 -8.57 11.99
N ASN A 160 -25.82 -7.24 11.97
CA ASN A 160 -25.52 -6.48 13.18
C ASN A 160 -26.71 -6.46 14.16
N SER A 161 -27.94 -6.43 13.67
CA SER A 161 -29.14 -6.54 14.51
C SER A 161 -29.20 -7.88 15.24
N LEU A 162 -28.90 -8.99 14.54
CA LEU A 162 -28.81 -10.33 15.14
C LEU A 162 -27.75 -10.43 16.25
N ARG A 163 -26.75 -9.55 16.23
CA ARG A 163 -25.67 -9.48 17.22
C ARG A 163 -25.96 -8.50 18.36
N GLY A 164 -27.13 -7.85 18.36
CA GLY A 164 -27.53 -6.87 19.38
C GLY A 164 -27.22 -5.41 19.03
N PHE A 165 -26.88 -5.10 17.78
CA PHE A 165 -26.59 -3.74 17.30
C PHE A 165 -27.58 -3.31 16.20
N PRO A 166 -28.87 -3.11 16.53
CA PRO A 166 -29.86 -2.70 15.54
C PRO A 166 -29.53 -1.34 14.93
N GLY A 167 -29.58 -1.26 13.60
CA GLY A 167 -29.27 -0.03 12.84
C GLY A 167 -27.78 0.28 12.65
N MET A 168 -26.87 -0.59 13.12
CA MET A 168 -25.44 -0.40 12.93
C MET A 168 -25.00 -0.86 11.53
N TYR A 169 -24.37 0.02 10.76
CA TYR A 169 -23.75 -0.30 9.47
C TYR A 169 -22.29 -0.76 9.59
N GLY A 170 -21.63 -0.50 10.72
CA GLY A 170 -20.24 -0.88 10.93
C GLY A 170 -19.61 -0.06 12.04
N SER A 171 -18.37 -0.40 12.36
CA SER A 171 -17.54 0.36 13.29
C SER A 171 -16.71 1.37 12.50
N LEU A 172 -16.91 2.66 12.79
CA LEU A 172 -16.15 3.76 12.22
C LEU A 172 -14.90 4.03 13.07
N ASP A 173 -13.73 3.97 12.44
CA ASP A 173 -12.45 4.38 13.02
C ASP A 173 -11.91 5.56 12.23
N CYS A 174 -11.33 6.55 12.91
CA CYS A 174 -10.77 7.73 12.26
C CYS A 174 -9.35 8.02 12.76
N THR A 175 -8.46 8.33 11.82
CA THR A 175 -7.09 8.74 12.14
C THR A 175 -6.81 10.09 11.53
N HIS A 176 -6.36 11.03 12.37
CA HIS A 176 -5.84 12.32 11.90
C HIS A 176 -4.43 12.13 11.35
N TRP A 177 -4.23 12.53 10.09
CA TRP A 177 -2.94 12.54 9.43
C TRP A 177 -2.47 13.97 9.21
N GLU A 178 -1.33 14.35 9.77
CA GLU A 178 -0.73 15.67 9.54
C GLU A 178 -0.36 15.83 8.06
N TRP A 179 -0.95 16.83 7.40
CA TRP A 179 -0.64 17.17 6.02
C TRP A 179 0.58 18.10 5.98
N ARG A 180 1.77 17.51 6.19
CA ARG A 180 3.04 18.23 6.34
C ARG A 180 3.39 19.13 5.13
N ALA A 181 2.94 18.75 3.94
CA ALA A 181 3.10 19.50 2.70
C ALA A 181 1.77 20.13 2.21
N CYS A 182 0.89 20.53 3.13
CA CYS A 182 -0.37 21.19 2.79
C CYS A 182 -0.11 22.55 2.10
N PRO A 183 -0.68 22.81 0.91
CA PRO A 183 -0.57 24.11 0.29
C PRO A 183 -1.19 25.19 1.19
N LYS A 184 -0.53 26.35 1.29
CA LYS A 184 -0.98 27.46 2.16
C LYS A 184 -2.44 27.86 1.92
N ALA A 185 -2.91 27.79 0.67
CA ALA A 185 -4.28 28.09 0.28
C ALA A 185 -5.33 27.20 0.97
N TYR A 186 -4.99 25.95 1.28
CA TYR A 186 -5.88 24.99 1.95
C TYR A 186 -5.60 24.87 3.45
N ALA A 187 -4.44 25.31 3.92
CA ALA A 187 -4.02 25.11 5.31
C ALA A 187 -5.03 25.65 6.34
N GLY A 188 -5.78 26.71 6.03
CA GLY A 188 -6.85 27.21 6.91
C GLY A 188 -8.02 26.25 7.05
N GLN A 189 -8.47 25.65 5.95
CA GLN A 189 -9.62 24.73 5.91
C GLN A 189 -9.35 23.41 6.62
N PHE A 190 -8.11 22.93 6.59
CA PHE A 190 -7.72 21.64 7.17
C PHE A 190 -7.09 21.76 8.56
N LYS A 191 -7.11 22.95 9.18
CA LYS A 191 -6.50 23.20 10.50
C LYS A 191 -7.57 23.22 11.59
N GLY A 192 -7.72 22.09 12.27
CA GLY A 192 -8.59 21.94 13.43
C GLY A 192 -7.86 22.18 14.77
N ARG A 193 -8.33 21.46 15.81
CA ARG A 193 -7.81 21.51 17.19
C ARG A 193 -6.28 21.39 17.31
N TYR A 194 -5.65 20.60 16.44
CA TYR A 194 -4.22 20.29 16.50
C TYR A 194 -3.30 21.39 15.96
N LYS A 195 -3.84 22.57 15.58
CA LYS A 195 -3.09 23.75 15.10
C LYS A 195 -2.14 23.46 13.92
N LYS A 196 -2.32 22.34 13.24
CA LYS A 196 -1.63 21.96 12.02
C LYS A 196 -2.65 21.48 10.99
N PRO A 197 -2.40 21.66 9.69
CA PRO A 197 -3.27 21.09 8.68
C PRO A 197 -3.24 19.56 8.78
N SER A 198 -4.41 18.94 8.93
CA SER A 198 -4.57 17.49 9.03
C SER A 198 -5.74 17.02 8.18
N VAL A 199 -5.60 15.84 7.60
CA VAL A 199 -6.70 15.14 6.91
C VAL A 199 -7.17 14.01 7.82
N VAL A 200 -8.49 13.84 7.92
CA VAL A 200 -9.08 12.69 8.62
C VAL A 200 -9.22 11.56 7.62
N ILE A 201 -8.65 10.41 7.95
CA ILE A 201 -8.86 9.19 7.21
C ILE A 201 -9.85 8.36 8.00
N GLU A 202 -10.99 8.08 7.40
CA GLU A 202 -12.07 7.29 7.99
C GLU A 202 -12.06 5.89 7.39
N ALA A 203 -12.24 4.89 8.23
CA ALA A 203 -12.33 3.50 7.86
C ALA A 203 -13.55 2.90 8.55
N VAL A 204 -14.46 2.30 7.78
CA VAL A 204 -15.59 1.57 8.34
C VAL A 204 -15.34 0.08 8.20
N ALA A 205 -15.27 -0.61 9.33
CA ALA A 205 -15.13 -2.05 9.38
C ALA A 205 -16.51 -2.70 9.53
N THR A 206 -16.81 -3.64 8.64
CA THR A 206 -17.99 -4.51 8.70
C THR A 206 -17.57 -5.92 9.08
N TYR A 207 -18.52 -6.76 9.49
CA TYR A 207 -18.19 -8.11 9.95
C TYR A 207 -17.71 -9.03 8.82
N GLU A 208 -18.37 -9.00 7.65
CA GLU A 208 -18.11 -9.93 6.54
C GLU A 208 -17.45 -9.29 5.32
N TYR A 209 -17.69 -7.99 5.07
CA TYR A 209 -17.35 -7.34 3.81
C TYR A 209 -16.03 -6.55 3.84
N GLY A 210 -15.30 -6.64 4.96
CA GLY A 210 -14.02 -5.94 5.15
C GLY A 210 -14.20 -4.45 5.46
N THR A 211 -13.11 -3.71 5.24
CA THR A 211 -13.01 -2.27 5.54
C THR A 211 -13.27 -1.44 4.28
N TYR A 212 -14.21 -0.49 4.31
CA TYR A 212 -14.41 0.49 3.24
C TYR A 212 -14.03 1.90 3.70
N PHE A 213 -13.57 2.73 2.76
CA PHE A 213 -13.17 4.12 3.02
C PHE A 213 -14.21 5.05 2.38
N PRO A 214 -14.94 5.86 3.15
CA PRO A 214 -15.76 6.92 2.56
C PRO A 214 -14.82 7.96 1.91
N GLU A 215 -14.97 8.14 0.61
CA GLU A 215 -14.19 9.10 -0.18
C GLU A 215 -14.66 10.53 0.13
N TYR A 216 -13.79 11.35 0.73
CA TYR A 216 -13.96 12.81 0.75
C TYR A 216 -13.35 13.40 -0.54
N GLN A 217 -14.18 14.04 -1.37
CA GLN A 217 -13.80 14.64 -2.65
C GLN A 217 -12.85 15.86 -2.51
N GLU A 218 -11.56 15.66 -2.82
CA GLU A 218 -10.54 16.46 -3.60
C GLU A 218 -10.39 18.02 -3.44
N PRO A 219 -9.18 18.62 -3.62
CA PRO A 219 -8.24 18.28 -4.71
C PRO A 219 -6.77 18.01 -4.35
N ALA A 220 -6.17 17.12 -5.16
CA ALA A 220 -4.73 16.94 -5.38
C ALA A 220 -3.90 16.18 -4.32
N MET A 221 -4.38 15.02 -3.83
CA MET A 221 -3.49 14.00 -3.24
C MET A 221 -3.32 12.81 -4.19
N THR A 222 -2.47 12.98 -5.20
CA THR A 222 -1.95 11.89 -6.06
C THR A 222 -0.90 11.02 -5.35
N SER A 223 -0.99 10.87 -4.03
CA SER A 223 -0.15 9.96 -3.27
C SER A 223 -1.00 9.10 -2.33
N ARG A 224 -1.67 8.11 -2.92
CA ARG A 224 -2.29 6.99 -2.19
C ARG A 224 -1.19 6.16 -1.52
N PHE A 225 -0.69 6.61 -0.38
CA PHE A 225 0.25 5.87 0.45
C PHE A 225 -0.48 5.33 1.67
N TRP A 226 -0.64 4.01 1.68
CA TRP A 226 -1.22 3.24 2.78
C TRP A 226 -0.24 3.19 3.95
N ASN A 227 -0.75 3.47 5.15
CA ASN A 227 -0.09 3.04 6.37
C ASN A 227 -0.45 1.56 6.61
N ALA A 228 0.57 0.71 6.57
CA ALA A 228 0.79 -0.47 7.40
C ALA A 228 -0.41 -0.95 8.26
N ARG A 229 -0.82 -0.17 9.26
CA ARG A 229 -1.82 -0.59 10.27
C ARG A 229 -3.23 -0.85 9.73
N HIS A 230 -3.63 -0.25 8.61
CA HIS A 230 -4.99 -0.40 8.07
C HIS A 230 -5.07 -1.39 6.90
N PHE A 231 -3.95 -1.72 6.28
CA PHE A 231 -3.88 -2.69 5.18
C PHE A 231 -4.34 -4.09 5.63
N PHE A 232 -4.00 -4.48 6.87
CA PHE A 232 -4.33 -5.79 7.43
C PHE A 232 -5.76 -5.94 7.91
N LYS A 233 -6.54 -4.85 8.00
CA LYS A 233 -7.99 -4.95 8.31
C LYS A 233 -8.82 -5.28 7.06
N MET A 234 -8.23 -5.25 5.86
CA MET A 234 -8.89 -5.64 4.62
C MET A 234 -8.86 -7.16 4.34
N PHE A 235 -8.06 -7.93 5.08
CA PHE A 235 -7.70 -9.31 4.75
C PHE A 235 -7.68 -10.24 5.95
#